data_AF-A0A1H8BKX8-F1
#
_entry.id   AF-A0A1H8BKX8-F1
#
_cell.length_a   1.000
_cell.length_b   1.000
_cell.length_c   1.000
_cell.angle_alpha   90.00
_cell.angle_beta   90.00
_cell.angle_gamma   90.00
#
_symmetry.space_group_name_H-M   'P 1'
#
loop_
_entity.id
_entity.type
_entity.pdbx_description
1 polymer ?
#
loop_
_entity_poly.entity_id
_entity_poly.type
_entity_poly.pdbx_seq_one_letter_code
_entity_poly.pdbx_strand_id
1 'polypeptide(L)'
;MQGEELNYLSYLEAPEYIHIDTESSEPTIVGTGLEDYFNGGWYFRNGEFHSELHGVPLKDTLRSMISMYRFHERDAIAFKENLRISFVNPWEAKHLKPYWYASTAYWYQDRAAALPESLPIDRLMSLYRIRDTDHQSYP
;
A
#
# COMPACT_ATOMS: atom_id res chain seq x y z
N MET A 1 -5.84 -4.01 -0.48
CA MET A 1 -6.71 -2.82 -0.59
C MET A 1 -7.96 -3.17 -1.38
N GLN A 2 -9.10 -2.54 -1.06
CA GLN A 2 -10.38 -2.78 -1.71
C GLN A 2 -11.18 -1.47 -1.82
N GLY A 3 -11.52 -1.04 -3.03
CA GLY A 3 -12.44 0.09 -3.24
C GLY A 3 -13.89 -0.29 -2.93
N GLU A 4 -14.69 0.62 -2.38
CA GLU A 4 -16.14 0.43 -2.21
C GLU A 4 -16.82 0.29 -3.56
N GLU A 5 -16.49 1.18 -4.48
CA GLU A 5 -17.00 1.16 -5.85
C GLU A 5 -16.26 0.11 -6.68
N LEU A 6 -17.00 -0.62 -7.52
CA LEU A 6 -16.44 -1.61 -8.44
C LEU A 6 -15.74 -0.94 -9.61
N ASN A 7 -14.77 -1.61 -10.21
CA ASN A 7 -14.04 -1.12 -11.39
C ASN A 7 -13.42 0.28 -11.21
N TYR A 8 -13.01 0.61 -9.97
CA TYR A 8 -12.47 1.92 -9.62
C TYR A 8 -11.24 1.79 -8.71
N LEU A 9 -10.10 2.27 -9.20
CA LEU A 9 -8.77 2.05 -8.58
C LEU A 9 -8.06 3.35 -8.22
N SER A 10 -8.78 4.48 -8.04
CA SER A 10 -8.15 5.79 -7.78
C SER A 10 -7.33 5.84 -6.48
N TYR A 11 -7.54 4.92 -5.55
CA TYR A 11 -6.69 4.80 -4.37
C TYR A 11 -5.23 4.47 -4.72
N LEU A 12 -4.95 4.01 -5.93
CA LEU A 12 -3.58 3.83 -6.43
C LEU A 12 -2.89 5.17 -6.71
N GLU A 13 -3.61 6.28 -6.86
CA GLU A 13 -3.01 7.57 -7.20
C GLU A 13 -2.51 8.32 -5.96
N ALA A 14 -2.29 7.61 -4.84
CA ALA A 14 -1.80 8.17 -3.60
C ALA A 14 -0.26 8.15 -3.56
N PRO A 15 0.44 9.26 -3.86
CA PRO A 15 1.89 9.33 -3.73
C PRO A 15 2.34 9.07 -2.29
N GLU A 16 3.54 8.51 -2.16
CA GLU A 16 4.26 8.42 -0.90
C GLU A 16 4.87 9.78 -0.51
N TYR A 17 4.76 10.07 0.78
CA TYR A 17 5.44 11.16 1.44
C TYR A 17 6.27 10.57 2.57
N ILE A 18 7.59 10.69 2.46
CA ILE A 18 8.54 10.10 3.39
C ILE A 18 9.24 11.22 4.13
N HIS A 19 9.12 11.22 5.45
CA HIS A 19 9.86 12.11 6.36
C HIS A 19 10.94 11.29 7.06
N ILE A 20 12.19 11.75 6.95
CA ILE A 20 13.36 11.10 7.53
C ILE A 20 14.01 12.10 8.48
N ASP A 21 14.12 11.72 9.76
CA ASP A 21 14.80 12.49 10.81
C ASP A 21 14.27 13.94 10.90
N THR A 22 12.95 14.13 10.82
CA THR A 22 12.33 15.46 10.84
C THR A 22 10.91 15.45 11.36
N GLU A 23 10.56 16.49 12.13
CA GLU A 23 9.20 16.79 12.58
C GLU A 23 8.48 17.79 11.63
N SER A 24 9.15 18.21 10.55
CA SER A 24 8.57 19.12 9.57
C SER A 24 7.36 18.51 8.86
N SER A 25 6.39 19.34 8.50
CA SER A 25 5.31 18.97 7.59
C SER A 25 5.80 18.76 6.15
N GLU A 26 6.98 19.27 5.80
CA GLU A 26 7.57 19.10 4.48
C GLU A 26 8.27 17.72 4.37
N PRO A 27 7.94 16.90 3.36
CA PRO A 27 8.52 15.58 3.15
C PRO A 27 9.95 15.64 2.59
N THR A 28 10.79 14.69 2.99
CA THR A 28 12.15 14.50 2.47
C THR A 28 12.12 13.89 1.08
N ILE A 29 11.20 12.95 0.84
CA ILE A 29 10.98 12.31 -0.46
C ILE A 29 9.50 12.39 -0.79
N VAL A 30 9.19 12.77 -2.02
CA VAL A 30 7.85 12.80 -2.59
C VAL A 30 7.83 11.91 -3.81
N GLY A 31 6.95 10.92 -3.83
CA GLY A 31 6.71 10.11 -5.01
C GLY A 31 5.57 10.63 -5.87
N THR A 32 5.03 9.73 -6.69
CA THR A 32 4.09 10.10 -7.76
C THR A 32 2.75 9.36 -7.68
N GLY A 33 2.74 8.15 -7.13
CA GLY A 33 1.55 7.32 -7.02
C GLY A 33 1.86 6.07 -6.20
N LEU A 34 0.83 5.46 -5.66
CA LEU A 34 0.96 4.23 -4.88
C LEU A 34 1.43 3.11 -5.79
N GLU A 35 0.85 2.94 -6.97
CA GLU A 35 1.33 1.89 -7.89
C GLU A 35 2.76 2.14 -8.34
N ASP A 36 3.14 3.41 -8.52
CA ASP A 36 4.49 3.79 -8.91
C ASP A 36 5.50 3.43 -7.82
N TYR A 37 5.18 3.67 -6.55
CA TYR A 37 5.98 3.22 -5.42
C TYR A 37 6.15 1.70 -5.39
N PHE A 38 5.20 0.91 -5.88
CA PHE A 38 5.35 -0.54 -6.00
C PHE A 38 5.97 -1.00 -7.34
N ASN A 39 6.66 -0.09 -8.04
CA ASN A 39 7.29 -0.29 -9.36
C ASN A 39 6.30 -0.76 -10.43
N GLY A 40 5.06 -0.31 -10.31
CA GLY A 40 4.02 -0.49 -11.31
C GLY A 40 3.97 0.67 -12.30
N GLY A 41 2.75 1.04 -12.63
CA GLY A 41 2.43 2.14 -13.52
C GLY A 41 1.11 1.90 -14.21
N TRP A 42 0.37 2.98 -14.48
CA TRP A 42 -0.93 2.94 -15.16
C TRP A 42 -1.89 1.94 -14.52
N TYR A 43 -2.04 2.01 -13.19
CA TYR A 43 -2.87 1.08 -12.42
C TYR A 43 -2.52 -0.40 -12.63
N PHE A 44 -1.23 -0.73 -12.79
CA PHE A 44 -0.73 -2.07 -13.11
C PHE A 44 -1.40 -2.66 -14.35
N ARG A 45 -1.43 -1.88 -15.44
CA ARG A 45 -2.14 -2.20 -16.70
C ARG A 45 -1.88 -3.62 -17.22
N ASN A 46 -0.66 -4.12 -17.06
CA ASN A 46 -0.24 -5.44 -17.55
C ASN A 46 -0.61 -6.62 -16.63
N GLY A 47 -1.32 -6.36 -15.52
CA GLY A 47 -1.82 -7.39 -14.63
C GLY A 47 -0.89 -7.69 -13.46
N GLU A 48 -1.10 -8.87 -12.89
CA GLU A 48 -0.32 -9.43 -11.78
C GLU A 48 1.10 -9.77 -12.24
N PHE A 49 2.07 -9.57 -11.34
CA PHE A 49 3.45 -9.96 -11.59
C PHE A 49 4.20 -10.21 -10.27
N HIS A 50 5.29 -10.94 -10.36
CA HIS A 50 6.10 -11.35 -9.21
C HIS A 50 7.58 -11.13 -9.52
N SER A 51 8.25 -10.38 -8.67
CA SER A 51 9.71 -10.22 -8.67
C SER A 51 10.26 -10.48 -7.27
N GLU A 52 11.58 -10.59 -7.15
CA GLU A 52 12.27 -10.88 -5.90
C GLU A 52 11.92 -9.85 -4.81
N LEU A 53 11.93 -8.56 -5.16
CA LEU A 53 11.79 -7.46 -4.21
C LEU A 53 10.48 -6.67 -4.33
N HIS A 54 9.66 -6.90 -5.35
CA HIS A 54 8.38 -6.22 -5.51
C HIS A 54 7.43 -7.01 -6.40
N GLY A 55 6.13 -6.72 -6.31
CA GLY A 55 5.14 -7.37 -7.16
C GLY A 55 3.70 -7.07 -6.78
N VAL A 56 2.80 -7.57 -7.63
CA VAL A 56 1.35 -7.47 -7.47
C VAL A 56 0.77 -8.87 -7.58
N PRO A 57 0.68 -9.62 -6.48
CA PRO A 57 0.15 -10.98 -6.48
C PRO A 57 -1.37 -11.04 -6.64
N LEU A 58 -2.08 -9.93 -6.46
CA LEU A 58 -3.51 -9.85 -6.67
C LEU A 58 -3.87 -8.54 -7.35
N LYS A 59 -4.53 -8.63 -8.51
CA LYS A 59 -5.20 -7.51 -9.16
C LYS A 59 -6.54 -7.95 -9.74
N ASP A 60 -7.61 -7.66 -9.02
CA ASP A 60 -8.98 -7.78 -9.52
C ASP A 60 -9.54 -6.39 -9.75
N THR A 61 -9.40 -5.90 -10.99
CA THR A 61 -9.90 -4.57 -11.37
C THR A 61 -11.42 -4.48 -11.23
N LEU A 62 -12.16 -5.52 -11.61
CA LEU A 62 -13.63 -5.51 -11.53
C LEU A 62 -14.11 -5.39 -10.10
N ARG A 63 -13.44 -6.06 -9.15
CA ARG A 63 -13.75 -5.97 -7.72
C ARG A 63 -12.99 -4.86 -6.99
N SER A 64 -12.22 -4.04 -7.69
CA SER A 64 -11.39 -2.98 -7.12
C SER A 64 -10.46 -3.48 -6.02
N MET A 65 -9.91 -4.71 -6.15
CA MET A 65 -9.03 -5.35 -5.16
C MET A 65 -7.60 -5.41 -5.68
N ILE A 66 -6.66 -4.92 -4.87
CA ILE A 66 -5.23 -5.04 -5.16
C ILE A 66 -4.46 -5.44 -3.90
N SER A 67 -3.52 -6.37 -4.06
CA SER A 67 -2.44 -6.60 -3.10
C SER A 67 -1.10 -6.41 -3.79
N MET A 68 -0.17 -5.75 -3.12
CA MET A 68 1.13 -5.38 -3.65
C MET A 68 2.18 -5.47 -2.54
N TYR A 69 3.44 -5.70 -2.92
CA TYR A 69 4.56 -5.75 -2.00
C TYR A 69 5.80 -5.07 -2.60
N ARG A 70 6.63 -4.50 -1.73
CA ARG A 70 7.96 -3.98 -2.04
C ARG A 70 8.87 -4.16 -0.82
N PHE A 71 10.09 -4.59 -1.06
CA PHE A 71 11.14 -4.76 -0.08
C PHE A 71 12.33 -3.87 -0.45
N HIS A 72 12.73 -3.00 0.48
CA HIS A 72 13.85 -2.09 0.31
C HIS A 72 15.18 -2.75 0.73
N GLU A 73 15.59 -3.82 0.04
CA GLU A 73 16.84 -4.52 0.36
C GLU A 73 18.07 -3.79 -0.23
N ARG A 74 18.00 -3.37 -1.49
CA ARG A 74 19.09 -2.69 -2.19
C ARG A 74 19.02 -1.15 -2.08
N ASP A 75 17.86 -0.65 -1.66
CA ASP A 75 17.49 0.76 -1.59
C ASP A 75 16.85 1.08 -0.23
N ALA A 76 17.48 0.58 0.84
CA ALA A 76 17.04 0.79 2.22
C ALA A 76 16.89 2.29 2.55
N ILE A 77 15.75 2.66 3.13
CA ILE A 77 15.50 4.01 3.64
C ILE A 77 16.06 4.09 5.06
N ALA A 78 17.27 4.66 5.18
CA ALA A 78 17.93 4.83 6.47
C ALA A 78 17.40 6.04 7.24
N PHE A 79 17.34 5.92 8.56
CA PHE A 79 16.95 6.98 9.50
C PHE A 79 17.79 6.86 10.78
N LYS A 80 17.91 7.94 11.55
CA LYS A 80 18.63 8.00 12.83
C LYS A 80 17.70 8.16 14.03
N GLU A 81 16.69 9.02 13.90
CA GLU A 81 15.81 9.43 14.99
C GLU A 81 14.36 9.02 14.72
N ASN A 82 13.83 9.30 13.53
CA ASN A 82 12.45 8.99 13.18
C ASN A 82 12.25 8.76 11.68
N LEU A 83 11.25 7.94 11.35
CA LEU A 83 10.82 7.67 9.99
C LEU A 83 9.28 7.68 9.97
N ARG A 84 8.69 8.48 9.07
CA ARG A 84 7.26 8.45 8.77
C ARG A 84 7.07 8.28 7.27
N ILE A 85 6.29 7.27 6.90
CA ILE A 85 5.87 7.04 5.51
C ILE A 85 4.35 7.11 5.48
N SER A 86 3.80 7.96 4.63
CA SER A 86 2.38 8.07 4.40
C SER A 86 2.08 8.02 2.91
N PHE A 87 0.94 7.41 2.56
CA PHE A 87 0.39 7.47 1.21
C PHE A 87 -0.87 8.33 1.27
N VAL A 88 -0.84 9.47 0.61
CA VAL A 88 -1.92 10.46 0.71
C VAL A 88 -2.34 10.89 -0.69
N ASN A 89 -3.61 10.67 -1.03
CA ASN A 89 -4.12 11.12 -2.32
C ASN A 89 -4.37 12.64 -2.26
N PRO A 90 -3.80 13.45 -3.18
CA PRO A 90 -3.96 14.89 -3.19
C PRO A 90 -5.30 15.34 -3.79
N TRP A 91 -6.09 14.43 -4.36
CA TRP A 91 -7.35 14.78 -5.01
C TRP A 91 -8.43 15.19 -4.01
N GLU A 92 -9.35 16.05 -4.46
CA GLU A 92 -10.53 16.39 -3.67
C GLU A 92 -11.32 15.13 -3.28
N ALA A 93 -11.92 15.12 -2.09
CA ALA A 93 -12.65 13.97 -1.55
C ALA A 93 -13.73 13.41 -2.51
N LYS A 94 -14.30 14.23 -3.39
CA LYS A 94 -15.28 13.79 -4.40
C LYS A 94 -14.70 12.81 -5.44
N HIS A 95 -13.39 12.87 -5.68
CA HIS A 95 -12.63 12.01 -6.61
C HIS A 95 -11.97 10.82 -5.91
N LEU A 96 -11.88 10.85 -4.58
CA LEU A 96 -11.42 9.72 -3.77
C LEU A 96 -12.62 8.94 -3.24
N LYS A 97 -13.00 7.88 -3.95
CA LYS A 97 -14.06 6.98 -3.48
C LYS A 97 -13.59 6.22 -2.24
N PRO A 98 -14.49 5.88 -1.29
CA PRO A 98 -14.09 5.15 -0.10
C PRO A 98 -13.42 3.82 -0.45
N TYR A 99 -12.38 3.47 0.28
CA TYR A 99 -11.65 2.22 0.11
C TYR A 99 -11.07 1.77 1.45
N TRP A 100 -10.88 0.46 1.58
CA TRP A 100 -10.30 -0.19 2.75
C TRP A 100 -8.89 -0.64 2.40
N TYR A 101 -7.99 -0.49 3.36
CA TYR A 101 -6.63 -0.98 3.24
C TYR A 101 -6.16 -1.56 4.56
N ALA A 102 -5.21 -2.48 4.44
CA ALA A 102 -4.38 -2.96 5.52
C ALA A 102 -2.96 -3.02 4.96
N SER A 103 -1.98 -2.66 5.77
CA SER A 103 -0.59 -2.68 5.41
C SER A 103 0.24 -3.30 6.53
N THR A 104 1.42 -3.76 6.18
CA THR A 104 2.41 -4.26 7.13
C THR A 104 3.75 -3.71 6.70
N ALA A 105 4.46 -3.07 7.63
CA ALA A 105 5.80 -2.55 7.43
C ALA A 105 6.80 -3.42 8.20
N TYR A 106 7.96 -3.64 7.58
CA TYR A 106 9.10 -4.31 8.21
C TYR A 106 10.25 -3.31 8.25
N TRP A 107 10.89 -3.17 9.41
CA TRP A 107 12.04 -2.29 9.58
C TRP A 107 13.01 -2.86 10.60
N TYR A 108 14.23 -2.32 10.60
CA TYR A 108 15.24 -2.58 11.61
C TYR A 108 15.56 -1.28 12.34
N GLN A 109 15.88 -1.39 13.63
CA GLN A 109 16.28 -0.29 14.49
C GLN A 109 17.37 -0.76 15.46
N ASP A 110 18.06 0.17 16.11
CA ASP A 110 19.22 -0.08 16.97
C ASP A 110 18.93 -1.04 18.13
N ARG A 111 17.70 -0.99 18.67
CA ARG A 111 17.24 -1.81 19.80
C ARG A 111 15.80 -2.26 19.59
N ALA A 112 15.46 -3.44 20.11
CA ALA A 112 14.07 -3.90 20.11
C ALA A 112 13.18 -2.93 20.91
N ALA A 113 12.07 -2.52 20.33
CA ALA A 113 11.06 -1.69 20.96
C ALA A 113 9.67 -2.30 20.77
N ALA A 114 8.75 -1.94 21.66
CA ALA A 114 7.34 -2.25 21.45
C ALA A 114 6.80 -1.42 20.28
N LEU A 115 5.74 -1.93 19.63
CA LEU A 115 4.99 -1.13 18.67
C LEU A 115 4.39 0.10 19.38
N PRO A 116 4.42 1.27 18.74
CA PRO A 116 3.87 2.50 19.33
C PRO A 116 2.36 2.41 19.57
N GLU A 117 1.64 1.63 18.77
CA GLU A 117 0.21 1.40 18.90
C GLU A 117 -0.14 -0.08 18.76
N SER A 118 -1.20 -0.52 19.45
CA SER A 118 -1.78 -1.84 19.24
C SER A 118 -2.52 -1.89 17.90
N LEU A 119 -2.45 -3.02 17.22
CA LEU A 119 -3.23 -3.21 16.00
C LEU A 119 -4.72 -3.12 16.32
N PRO A 120 -5.53 -2.43 15.49
CA PRO A 120 -6.97 -2.33 15.69
C PRO A 120 -7.64 -3.63 15.22
N ILE A 121 -7.54 -4.69 16.02
CA ILE A 121 -8.00 -6.05 15.69
C ILE A 121 -9.47 -6.07 15.25
N ASP A 122 -10.32 -5.28 15.92
CA ASP A 122 -11.75 -5.18 15.61
C ASP A 122 -12.06 -4.57 14.23
N ARG A 123 -11.08 -3.89 13.62
CA ARG A 123 -11.21 -3.31 12.27
C ARG A 123 -10.59 -4.18 11.18
N LEU A 124 -9.80 -5.19 11.54
CA LEU A 124 -9.06 -6.03 10.60
C LEU A 124 -9.99 -6.91 9.74
N MET A 125 -11.18 -7.27 10.28
CA MET A 125 -12.15 -8.15 9.62
C MET A 125 -13.14 -7.42 8.70
N SER A 126 -13.07 -6.10 8.60
CA SER A 126 -14.06 -5.29 7.87
C SER A 126 -13.69 -5.06 6.40
N LEU A 127 -13.22 -6.09 5.68
CA LEU A 127 -13.02 -5.97 4.24
C LEU A 127 -14.36 -6.01 3.51
N TYR A 128 -14.55 -5.17 2.49
CA TYR A 128 -15.79 -5.15 1.70
C TYR A 128 -16.12 -6.48 1.04
N ARG A 129 -15.09 -7.21 0.63
CA ARG A 129 -15.22 -8.40 -0.19
C ARG A 129 -14.22 -9.43 0.30
N ILE A 130 -14.73 -10.63 0.47
CA ILE A 130 -13.92 -11.84 0.52
C ILE A 130 -13.93 -12.38 -0.91
N ARG A 131 -12.75 -12.63 -1.47
CA ARG A 131 -12.66 -13.36 -2.73
C ARG A 131 -12.79 -14.84 -2.38
N ASP A 132 -14.02 -15.36 -2.38
CA ASP A 132 -14.24 -16.81 -2.38
C ASP A 132 -13.72 -17.36 -3.70
N THR A 133 -12.51 -17.93 -3.68
CA THR A 133 -12.08 -18.84 -4.74
C THR A 133 -12.28 -20.27 -4.26
N ASP A 134 -13.54 -20.71 -4.18
CA ASP A 134 -13.89 -22.11 -4.44
C ASP A 134 -13.97 -22.34 -5.96
N HIS A 135 -12.87 -22.07 -6.66
CA HIS A 135 -12.63 -22.74 -7.92
C HIS A 135 -11.50 -23.71 -7.68
N GLN A 136 -11.89 -24.91 -7.24
CA GLN A 136 -11.20 -26.10 -7.71
C GLN A 136 -11.05 -25.96 -9.23
N SER A 137 -9.81 -26.03 -9.67
CA SER A 137 -9.45 -26.33 -11.04
C SER A 137 -10.35 -27.46 -11.53
N TYR A 138 -11.30 -27.16 -12.41
CA TYR A 138 -11.93 -28.19 -13.22
C TYR A 138 -11.07 -28.35 -14.48
N PRO A 139 -10.89 -29.60 -14.94
CA PRO A 139 -9.61 -30.29 -15.09
C PRO A 139 -8.71 -29.81 -16.24
#